data_AF-A0A4Q3UQ37-F1
#
_entry.id   AF-A0A4Q3UQ37-F1
#
_cell.length_a   1.000
_cell.length_b   1.000
_cell.length_c   1.000
_cell.angle_alpha   90.00
_cell.angle_beta   90.00
_cell.angle_gamma   90.00
#
_symmetry.space_group_name_H-M   'P 1'
#
loop_
_entity.id
_entity.type
_entity.pdbx_description
1 polymer ?
#
loop_
_entity_poly.entity_id
_entity_poly.type
_entity_poly.pdbx_seq_one_letter_code
_entity_poly.pdbx_strand_id
1 'polypeptide(L)'
;MSSATDSPAFFVAGGTLPPGSPSYVERSADRELFEALAKGEYCYVLNSRQMGKSSLAVRTLAKLREAGVRTAFVDLTRLGGSSVGAEQWYTGLLVEIGKSLGLRSEAASLVREAKEMGPVQRLLHFLSEVLPAKTEGPIVVMLDEIDATRSLPFSTDELFAGIRQLHNGRASDPTMERLTFCLLGAA
;
A
#
# COMPACT_ATOMS: atom_id res chain seq x y z
N MET A 1 24.93 37.61 7.43
CA MET A 1 24.47 37.47 8.83
C MET A 1 23.00 37.89 8.84
N SER A 2 22.00 37.08 9.17
CA SER A 2 21.95 35.80 9.87
C SER A 2 20.81 34.96 9.28
N SER A 3 21.07 33.70 8.93
CA SER A 3 20.06 32.73 8.52
C SER A 3 19.37 32.17 9.76
N ALA A 4 18.05 32.34 9.86
CA ALA A 4 17.26 31.64 10.87
C ALA A 4 17.27 30.14 10.55
N THR A 5 17.95 29.35 11.38
CA THR A 5 17.87 27.89 11.38
C THR A 5 16.49 27.49 11.90
N ASP A 6 15.63 27.06 10.97
CA ASP A 6 14.35 26.41 11.28
C ASP A 6 14.67 25.11 12.02
N SER A 7 14.47 25.11 13.34
CA SER A 7 14.74 23.96 14.19
C SER A 7 13.59 22.97 13.99
N PRO A 8 13.84 21.72 13.56
CA PRO A 8 12.76 20.76 13.39
C PRO A 8 12.10 20.52 14.74
N ALA A 9 10.79 20.77 14.83
CA ALA A 9 10.01 20.60 16.06
C ALA A 9 10.27 19.21 16.66
N PHE A 10 10.84 19.19 17.88
CA PHE A 10 11.26 17.98 18.58
C PHE A 10 10.09 17.08 19.02
N PHE A 11 8.85 17.57 18.90
CA PHE A 11 7.66 16.83 19.30
C PHE A 11 6.50 17.15 18.36
N VAL A 12 5.84 16.12 17.83
CA VAL A 12 4.59 16.25 17.07
C VAL A 12 3.52 15.47 17.84
N ALA A 13 2.50 16.17 18.32
CA ALA A 13 1.37 15.56 19.01
C ALA A 13 0.37 15.00 17.99
N GLY A 14 0.33 13.68 17.83
CA GLY A 14 -0.62 12.98 16.97
C GLY A 14 -0.28 13.00 15.47
N GLY A 15 -0.83 12.02 14.73
CA GLY A 15 -0.63 11.87 13.29
C GLY A 15 0.62 11.08 12.88
N THR A 16 0.82 10.95 11.57
CA THR A 16 1.97 10.26 10.97
C THR A 16 3.21 11.16 11.06
N LEU A 17 4.26 10.66 11.71
CA LEU A 17 5.54 11.37 11.80
C LEU A 17 6.27 11.29 10.45
N PRO A 18 6.72 12.42 9.87
CA PRO A 18 7.52 12.40 8.66
C PRO A 18 8.79 11.54 8.82
N PRO A 19 9.30 10.94 7.73
CA PRO A 19 10.64 10.35 7.70
C PRO A 19 11.68 11.34 8.24
N GLY A 20 12.58 10.87 9.09
CA GLY A 20 13.63 11.72 9.66
C GLY A 20 13.23 12.62 10.84
N SER A 21 11.98 12.57 11.33
CA SER A 21 11.61 13.31 12.55
C SER A 21 12.50 12.88 13.74
N PRO A 22 13.14 13.84 14.45
CA PRO A 22 14.07 13.57 15.56
C PRO A 22 13.36 12.99 16.80
N SER A 23 12.03 13.06 16.83
CA SER A 23 11.17 12.56 17.91
C SER A 23 10.86 11.05 17.81
N TYR A 24 11.23 10.40 16.69
CA TYR A 24 10.91 9.01 16.45
C TYR A 24 11.96 8.06 17.03
N VAL A 25 11.52 7.18 17.92
CA VAL A 25 12.32 6.07 18.41
C VAL A 25 12.05 4.84 17.56
N GLU A 26 13.07 4.37 16.84
CA GLU A 26 13.00 3.14 16.05
C GLU A 26 12.72 1.93 16.95
N ARG A 27 11.75 1.10 16.57
CA ARG A 27 11.34 -0.11 17.29
C ARG A 27 11.91 -1.33 16.57
N SER A 28 11.95 -2.49 17.23
CA SER A 28 12.36 -3.74 16.56
C SER A 28 11.48 -4.07 15.35
N ALA A 29 10.18 -3.76 15.45
CA ALA A 29 9.20 -3.91 14.39
C ALA A 29 9.53 -3.12 13.11
N ASP A 30 10.22 -1.97 13.19
CA ASP A 30 10.66 -1.20 12.02
C ASP A 30 11.65 -1.98 11.16
N ARG A 31 12.63 -2.60 11.81
CA ARG A 31 13.65 -3.41 11.14
C ARG A 31 13.06 -4.72 10.63
N GLU A 32 12.27 -5.40 11.46
CA GLU A 32 11.63 -6.66 11.09
C GLU A 32 10.73 -6.50 9.86
N LEU A 33 9.89 -5.46 9.83
CA LEU A 33 9.01 -5.20 8.68
C LEU A 33 9.81 -4.86 7.42
N PHE A 34 10.86 -4.05 7.53
CA PHE A 34 11.72 -3.74 6.39
C PHE A 34 12.40 -5.01 5.83
N GLU A 35 13.02 -5.82 6.69
CA GLU A 35 13.73 -7.03 6.27
C GLU A 35 12.79 -8.07 5.64
N ALA A 36 11.61 -8.26 6.23
CA ALA A 36 10.59 -9.16 5.69
C ALA A 36 10.12 -8.70 4.30
N LEU A 37 9.78 -7.42 4.15
CA LEU A 37 9.34 -6.87 2.86
C LEU A 37 10.44 -6.86 1.80
N ALA A 38 11.70 -6.63 2.19
CA ALA A 38 12.84 -6.71 1.28
C ALA A 38 13.10 -8.14 0.77
N LYS A 39 12.74 -9.16 1.56
CA LYS A 39 12.76 -10.58 1.16
C LYS A 39 11.52 -11.01 0.39
N GLY A 40 10.56 -10.10 0.20
CA GLY A 40 9.30 -10.34 -0.48
C GLY A 40 8.24 -11.04 0.37
N GLU A 41 8.38 -11.09 1.70
CA GLU A 41 7.41 -11.77 2.57
C GLU A 41 6.07 -11.01 2.65
N TYR A 42 4.96 -11.76 2.63
CA TYR A 42 3.62 -11.20 2.81
C TYR A 42 3.36 -10.85 4.28
N CYS A 43 3.26 -9.55 4.57
CA CYS A 43 3.24 -9.05 5.95
C CYS A 43 1.86 -8.57 6.39
N TYR A 44 1.53 -8.86 7.65
CA TYR A 44 0.36 -8.32 8.36
C TYR A 44 0.81 -7.57 9.60
N VAL A 45 0.42 -6.29 9.74
CA VAL A 45 0.70 -5.50 10.95
C VAL A 45 -0.63 -5.12 11.60
N LEU A 46 -0.95 -5.82 12.69
CA LEU A 46 -2.15 -5.59 13.48
C LEU A 46 -1.76 -4.92 14.79
N ASN A 47 -2.19 -3.68 15.03
CA ASN A 47 -1.91 -2.98 16.28
C ASN A 47 -3.09 -2.08 16.68
N SER A 48 -3.22 -1.76 17.97
CA SER A 48 -4.28 -0.87 18.46
C SER A 48 -4.27 0.50 17.74
N ARG A 49 -5.45 1.13 17.63
CA ARG A 49 -5.61 2.45 16.98
C ARG A 49 -4.71 3.47 17.72
N GLN A 50 -3.98 4.30 16.97
CA GLN A 50 -3.11 5.40 17.47
C GLN A 50 -1.68 5.06 17.96
N MET A 51 -1.13 3.87 17.71
CA MET A 51 0.27 3.53 18.12
C MET A 51 1.37 3.81 17.07
N GLY A 52 1.12 4.63 16.05
CA GLY A 52 2.12 5.00 15.05
C GLY A 52 2.35 3.98 13.92
N LYS A 53 1.34 3.17 13.57
CA LYS A 53 1.38 2.23 12.43
C LYS A 53 1.71 2.94 11.10
N SER A 54 1.04 4.05 10.83
CA SER A 54 1.30 4.81 9.60
C SER A 54 2.70 5.44 9.60
N SER A 55 3.26 5.78 10.78
CA SER A 55 4.66 6.23 10.90
C SER A 55 5.65 5.11 10.58
N LEU A 56 5.41 3.91 11.12
CA LEU A 56 6.16 2.68 10.79
C LEU A 56 6.11 2.42 9.28
N ALA A 57 4.91 2.39 8.70
CA ALA A 57 4.66 2.18 7.28
C ALA A 57 5.44 3.16 6.39
N VAL A 58 5.26 4.47 6.61
CA VAL A 58 5.89 5.51 5.79
C VAL A 58 7.41 5.44 5.87
N ARG A 59 7.97 5.12 7.04
CA ARG A 59 9.43 4.95 7.23
C ARG A 59 9.96 3.70 6.55
N THR A 60 9.28 2.57 6.70
CA THR A 60 9.66 1.32 6.01
C THR A 60 9.62 1.52 4.50
N LEU A 61 8.58 2.16 3.95
CA LEU A 61 8.50 2.44 2.52
C LEU A 61 9.58 3.42 2.05
N ALA A 62 9.99 4.39 2.87
CA ALA A 62 11.11 5.28 2.54
C ALA A 62 12.43 4.48 2.41
N LYS A 63 12.74 3.61 3.39
CA LYS A 63 13.92 2.73 3.33
C LYS A 63 13.88 1.78 2.13
N LEU A 64 12.72 1.23 1.80
CA LEU A 64 12.54 0.38 0.62
C LEU A 64 12.83 1.14 -0.68
N ARG A 65 12.36 2.39 -0.80
CA ARG A 65 12.68 3.24 -1.97
C ARG A 65 14.17 3.53 -2.08
N GLU A 66 14.84 3.82 -0.97
CA GLU A 66 16.31 4.00 -0.93
C GLU A 66 17.05 2.74 -1.39
N ALA A 67 16.50 1.55 -1.11
CA ALA A 67 16.99 0.27 -1.59
C ALA A 67 16.57 -0.08 -3.04
N GLY A 68 15.95 0.85 -3.77
CA GLY A 68 15.54 0.65 -5.17
C GLY A 68 14.22 -0.10 -5.36
N VAL A 69 13.45 -0.30 -4.30
CA VAL A 69 12.12 -0.95 -4.37
C VAL A 69 11.06 0.08 -4.70
N ARG A 70 10.22 -0.22 -5.69
CA ARG A 70 9.05 0.62 -6.02
C ARG A 70 7.96 0.38 -4.98
N THR A 71 7.28 1.43 -4.53
CA THR A 71 6.30 1.27 -3.44
C THR A 71 4.97 1.94 -3.75
N ALA A 72 3.86 1.33 -3.34
CA ALA A 72 2.57 1.98 -3.22
C ALA A 72 2.09 1.97 -1.77
N PHE A 73 1.47 3.06 -1.34
CA PHE A 73 0.84 3.18 -0.03
C PHE A 73 -0.58 3.72 -0.22
N VAL A 74 -1.57 2.96 0.22
CA VAL A 74 -2.98 3.34 0.09
C VAL A 74 -3.67 3.21 1.43
N ASP A 75 -4.19 4.32 1.93
CA ASP A 75 -5.09 4.35 3.07
C ASP A 75 -6.52 4.11 2.58
N LEU A 76 -7.10 2.97 2.98
CA LEU A 76 -8.42 2.54 2.50
C LEU A 76 -9.57 3.41 3.02
N THR A 77 -9.39 4.17 4.10
CA THR A 77 -10.41 5.11 4.59
C THR A 77 -10.67 6.24 3.59
N ARG A 78 -9.68 6.56 2.74
CA ARG A 78 -9.76 7.63 1.74
C ARG A 78 -10.58 7.25 0.51
N LEU A 79 -10.93 5.97 0.36
CA LEU A 79 -11.67 5.45 -0.79
C LEU A 79 -13.19 5.50 -0.60
N GLY A 80 -13.65 5.96 0.57
CA GLY A 80 -15.07 6.06 0.93
C GLY A 80 -15.43 5.18 2.13
N GLY A 81 -16.68 5.31 2.57
CA GLY A 81 -17.23 4.57 3.72
C GLY A 81 -18.53 3.84 3.35
N SER A 82 -19.50 3.83 4.25
CA SER A 82 -20.73 3.02 4.13
C SER A 82 -21.64 3.34 2.94
N SER A 83 -21.43 4.43 2.22
CA SER A 83 -22.24 4.84 1.06
C SER A 83 -21.57 4.57 -0.30
N VAL A 84 -20.31 4.13 -0.33
CA VAL A 84 -19.59 3.92 -1.59
C VAL A 84 -19.95 2.58 -2.23
N GLY A 85 -20.21 2.58 -3.54
CA GLY A 85 -20.42 1.35 -4.30
C GLY A 85 -19.11 0.64 -4.65
N ALA A 86 -19.17 -0.68 -4.87
CA ALA A 86 -17.99 -1.49 -5.23
C ALA A 86 -17.22 -0.93 -6.43
N GLU A 87 -17.94 -0.54 -7.49
CA GLU A 87 -17.33 0.03 -8.70
C GLU A 87 -16.46 1.26 -8.41
N GLN A 88 -16.99 2.21 -7.63
CA GLN A 88 -16.29 3.43 -7.28
C GLN A 88 -15.11 3.16 -6.34
N TRP A 89 -15.30 2.26 -5.36
CA TRP A 89 -14.28 1.93 -4.38
C TRP A 89 -13.07 1.25 -5.00
N TYR A 90 -13.29 0.20 -5.81
CA TYR A 90 -12.21 -0.51 -6.51
C TYR A 90 -11.54 0.35 -7.57
N THR A 91 -12.30 1.21 -8.27
CA THR A 91 -11.72 2.22 -9.18
C THR A 91 -10.77 3.15 -8.42
N GLY A 92 -11.19 3.64 -7.24
CA GLY A 92 -10.35 4.47 -6.38
C GLY A 92 -9.06 3.74 -5.96
N LEU A 93 -9.19 2.50 -5.50
CA LEU A 93 -8.04 1.67 -5.09
C LEU A 93 -7.05 1.47 -6.24
N LEU A 94 -7.52 1.02 -7.40
CA LEU A 94 -6.69 0.77 -8.58
C LEU A 94 -6.00 2.04 -9.06
N VAL A 95 -6.71 3.18 -9.09
CA VAL A 95 -6.13 4.45 -9.54
C VAL A 95 -5.10 4.98 -8.55
N GLU A 96 -5.30 4.84 -7.24
CA GLU A 96 -4.33 5.30 -6.23
C GLU A 96 -3.07 4.41 -6.20
N ILE A 97 -3.22 3.09 -6.38
CA ILE A 97 -2.08 2.19 -6.59
C ILE A 97 -1.33 2.59 -7.86
N GLY A 98 -2.03 2.70 -9.00
CA GLY A 98 -1.41 3.08 -10.27
C GLY A 98 -0.67 4.41 -10.17
N LYS A 99 -1.29 5.43 -9.58
CA LYS A 99 -0.67 6.72 -9.31
C LYS A 99 0.59 6.61 -8.45
N SER A 100 0.56 5.83 -7.37
CA SER A 100 1.73 5.65 -6.49
C SER A 100 2.90 4.99 -7.21
N LEU A 101 2.61 4.14 -8.21
CA LEU A 101 3.61 3.41 -8.99
C LEU A 101 4.05 4.14 -10.27
N GLY A 102 3.46 5.31 -10.57
CA GLY A 102 3.73 6.07 -11.80
C GLY A 102 2.95 5.59 -13.03
N LEU A 103 1.90 4.79 -12.84
CA LEU A 103 1.07 4.15 -13.85
C LEU A 103 -0.39 4.63 -13.80
N ARG A 104 -0.62 5.91 -13.48
CA ARG A 104 -1.97 6.47 -13.34
C ARG A 104 -2.76 6.37 -14.65
N SER A 105 -2.10 6.62 -15.78
CA SER A 105 -2.71 6.56 -17.11
C SER A 105 -3.22 5.16 -17.43
N GLU A 106 -2.41 4.14 -17.19
CA GLU A 106 -2.68 2.73 -17.44
C GLU A 106 -3.84 2.26 -16.56
N ALA A 107 -3.80 2.61 -15.27
CA ALA A 107 -4.89 2.32 -14.34
C ALA A 107 -6.21 2.98 -14.80
N ALA A 108 -6.18 4.27 -15.14
CA ALA A 108 -7.37 4.97 -15.60
C ALA A 108 -7.90 4.44 -16.94
N SER A 109 -7.03 4.04 -17.87
CA SER A 109 -7.41 3.41 -19.13
C SER A 109 -8.08 2.07 -18.89
N LEU A 110 -7.52 1.21 -18.04
CA LEU A 110 -8.12 -0.08 -17.73
C LEU A 110 -9.55 0.05 -17.18
N VAL A 111 -9.81 1.03 -16.32
CA VAL A 111 -11.18 1.31 -15.82
C VAL A 111 -12.13 1.72 -16.94
N ARG A 112 -11.67 2.52 -17.90
CA ARG A 112 -12.51 3.00 -19.00
C ARG A 112 -12.76 1.94 -20.06
N GLU A 113 -11.77 1.09 -20.32
CA GLU A 113 -11.72 0.20 -21.48
C GLU A 113 -12.24 -1.20 -21.15
N ALA A 114 -11.88 -1.78 -20.00
CA ALA A 114 -12.27 -3.14 -19.62
C ALA A 114 -13.60 -3.16 -18.83
N LYS A 115 -14.68 -2.69 -19.47
CA LYS A 115 -16.01 -2.60 -18.84
C LYS A 115 -16.68 -3.94 -18.61
N GLU A 116 -16.27 -4.96 -19.35
CA GLU A 116 -16.71 -6.35 -19.22
C GLU A 116 -16.15 -7.04 -17.98
N MET A 117 -15.05 -6.53 -17.42
CA MET A 117 -14.45 -7.06 -16.20
C MET A 117 -15.17 -6.53 -14.96
N GLY A 118 -15.31 -7.38 -13.95
CA GLY A 118 -15.71 -6.95 -12.62
C GLY A 118 -14.69 -5.97 -12.01
N PRO A 119 -15.12 -5.09 -11.08
CA PRO A 119 -14.25 -4.06 -10.52
C PRO A 119 -13.00 -4.63 -9.81
N VAL A 120 -13.16 -5.70 -9.03
CA VAL A 120 -12.01 -6.38 -8.40
C VAL A 120 -11.13 -7.09 -9.44
N GLN A 121 -11.73 -7.63 -10.51
CA GLN A 121 -10.98 -8.29 -11.58
C GLN A 121 -10.08 -7.29 -12.31
N ARG A 122 -10.54 -6.06 -12.56
CA ARG A 122 -9.69 -4.99 -13.11
C ARG A 122 -8.49 -4.71 -12.20
N LEU A 123 -8.71 -4.64 -10.89
CA LEU A 123 -7.62 -4.46 -9.93
C LEU A 123 -6.60 -5.61 -9.98
N LEU A 124 -7.08 -6.85 -9.93
CA LEU A 124 -6.19 -8.02 -9.96
C LEU A 124 -5.45 -8.13 -11.29
N HIS A 125 -6.10 -7.85 -12.42
CA HIS A 125 -5.48 -7.80 -13.73
C HIS A 125 -4.44 -6.69 -13.87
N PHE A 126 -4.70 -5.52 -13.27
CA PHE A 126 -3.70 -4.46 -13.22
C PHE A 126 -2.43 -4.94 -12.48
N LEU A 127 -2.61 -5.62 -11.35
CA LEU A 127 -1.52 -6.11 -10.52
C LEU A 127 -0.76 -7.29 -11.15
N SER A 128 -1.44 -8.20 -11.86
CA SER A 128 -0.83 -9.39 -12.45
C SER A 128 -0.28 -9.19 -13.86
N GLU A 129 -0.91 -8.35 -14.69
CA GLU A 129 -0.54 -8.21 -16.10
C GLU A 129 0.08 -6.84 -16.40
N VAL A 130 -0.64 -5.76 -16.06
CA VAL A 130 -0.25 -4.41 -16.47
C VAL A 130 0.99 -3.94 -15.72
N LEU A 131 1.02 -4.12 -14.41
CA LEU A 131 2.10 -3.66 -13.55
C LEU A 131 3.43 -4.37 -13.90
N PRO A 132 3.50 -5.71 -14.00
CA PRO A 132 4.72 -6.40 -14.40
C PRO A 132 5.22 -6.03 -15.78
N ALA A 133 4.33 -5.76 -16.74
CA ALA A 133 4.68 -5.38 -18.11
C ALA A 133 5.20 -3.93 -18.24
N LYS A 134 4.91 -3.07 -17.26
CA LYS A 134 5.26 -1.64 -17.29
C LYS A 134 6.36 -1.25 -16.31
N THR A 135 6.78 -2.17 -15.45
CA THR A 135 7.78 -1.88 -14.42
C THR A 135 8.79 -3.00 -14.29
N GLU A 136 10.00 -2.62 -13.92
CA GLU A 136 11.10 -3.53 -13.59
C GLU A 136 11.41 -3.45 -12.09
N GLY A 137 12.05 -4.50 -11.58
CA GLY A 137 12.47 -4.57 -10.18
C GLY A 137 11.35 -4.92 -9.19
N PRO A 138 11.69 -4.97 -7.89
CA PRO A 138 10.77 -5.32 -6.82
C PRO A 138 9.79 -4.17 -6.50
N ILE A 139 8.57 -4.56 -6.12
CA ILE A 139 7.44 -3.69 -5.85
C ILE A 139 6.81 -4.11 -4.51
N VAL A 140 6.52 -3.14 -3.65
CA VAL A 140 5.78 -3.34 -2.40
C VAL A 140 4.50 -2.51 -2.43
N VAL A 141 3.34 -3.15 -2.29
CA VAL A 141 2.04 -2.48 -2.14
C VAL A 141 1.57 -2.62 -0.71
N MET A 142 1.42 -1.49 -0.02
CA MET A 142 0.99 -1.43 1.37
C MET A 142 -0.41 -0.83 1.46
N LEU A 143 -1.35 -1.58 2.06
CA LEU A 143 -2.72 -1.16 2.29
C LEU A 143 -2.90 -0.86 3.78
N ASP A 144 -3.19 0.39 4.11
CA ASP A 144 -3.44 0.86 5.48
C ASP A 144 -4.92 0.91 5.80
N GLU A 145 -5.23 0.84 7.10
CA GLU A 145 -6.58 0.88 7.65
C GLU A 145 -7.51 -0.17 7.01
N ILE A 146 -7.05 -1.43 6.91
CA ILE A 146 -7.86 -2.52 6.33
C ILE A 146 -9.21 -2.73 7.03
N ASP A 147 -9.36 -2.28 8.27
CA ASP A 147 -10.60 -2.33 9.03
C ASP A 147 -11.72 -1.47 8.43
N ALA A 148 -11.36 -0.45 7.65
CA ALA A 148 -12.32 0.37 6.92
C ALA A 148 -13.21 -0.49 6.01
N THR A 149 -12.69 -1.60 5.49
CA THR A 149 -13.42 -2.53 4.63
C THR A 149 -14.63 -3.16 5.33
N ARG A 150 -14.61 -3.29 6.65
CA ARG A 150 -15.72 -3.86 7.45
C ARG A 150 -16.98 -2.99 7.42
N SER A 151 -16.85 -1.72 7.06
CA SER A 151 -17.96 -0.75 7.01
C SER A 151 -18.57 -0.58 5.62
N LEU A 152 -18.01 -1.25 4.61
CA LEU A 152 -18.47 -1.14 3.23
C LEU A 152 -19.81 -1.87 3.02
N PRO A 153 -20.68 -1.38 2.13
CA PRO A 153 -21.97 -2.00 1.85
C PRO A 153 -21.87 -3.25 0.95
N PHE A 154 -20.67 -3.81 0.76
CA PHE A 154 -20.39 -4.97 -0.09
C PHE A 154 -19.22 -5.78 0.49
N SER A 155 -19.09 -7.07 0.11
CA SER A 155 -17.97 -7.92 0.56
C SER A 155 -16.67 -7.57 -0.15
N THR A 156 -15.57 -7.54 0.62
CA THR A 156 -14.19 -7.39 0.13
C THR A 156 -13.40 -8.70 0.19
N ASP A 157 -14.06 -9.85 0.36
CA ASP A 157 -13.37 -11.14 0.48
C ASP A 157 -12.56 -11.48 -0.78
N GLU A 158 -13.11 -11.14 -1.95
CA GLU A 158 -12.45 -11.35 -3.25
C GLU A 158 -11.15 -10.54 -3.39
N LEU A 159 -11.06 -9.35 -2.77
CA LEU A 159 -9.83 -8.57 -2.74
C LEU A 159 -8.73 -9.31 -1.99
N PHE A 160 -9.01 -9.73 -0.76
CA PHE A 160 -8.01 -10.39 0.09
C PHE A 160 -7.65 -11.79 -0.41
N ALA A 161 -8.62 -12.51 -0.97
CA ALA A 161 -8.39 -13.77 -1.66
C ALA A 161 -7.48 -13.57 -2.89
N GLY A 162 -7.75 -12.55 -3.71
CA GLY A 162 -6.94 -12.22 -4.88
C GLY A 162 -5.52 -11.81 -4.53
N ILE A 163 -5.32 -10.97 -3.51
CA ILE A 163 -3.97 -10.60 -3.01
C ILE A 163 -3.19 -11.84 -2.58
N ARG A 164 -3.83 -12.74 -1.82
CA ARG A 164 -3.21 -14.00 -1.41
C ARG A 164 -2.87 -14.89 -2.60
N GLN A 165 -3.75 -14.95 -3.60
CA GLN A 165 -3.52 -15.70 -4.83
C GLN A 165 -2.32 -15.16 -5.60
N LEU A 166 -2.18 -13.84 -5.74
CA LEU A 166 -1.01 -13.22 -6.40
C LEU A 166 0.29 -13.58 -5.66
N HIS A 167 0.29 -13.52 -4.34
CA HIS A 167 1.45 -13.92 -3.53
C HIS A 167 1.79 -15.41 -3.70
N ASN A 168 0.79 -16.30 -3.66
CA ASN A 168 1.01 -17.74 -3.79
C ASN A 168 1.37 -18.16 -5.23
N GLY A 169 0.91 -17.40 -6.23
CA GLY A 169 1.16 -17.62 -7.65
C GLY A 169 2.63 -17.53 -8.04
N ARG A 170 3.49 -16.97 -7.18
CA ARG A 170 4.95 -16.94 -7.33
C ARG A 170 5.59 -18.31 -7.56
N ALA A 171 4.98 -19.37 -7.04
CA ALA A 171 5.46 -20.73 -7.27
C ALA A 171 5.33 -21.19 -8.74
N SER A 172 4.40 -20.58 -9.49
CA SER A 172 4.13 -20.91 -10.90
C SER A 172 4.50 -19.80 -11.87
N ASP A 173 4.53 -18.54 -11.42
CA ASP A 173 4.84 -17.38 -12.22
C ASP A 173 5.92 -16.52 -11.51
N PRO A 174 7.19 -16.62 -11.95
CA PRO A 174 8.29 -15.84 -11.38
C PRO A 174 8.10 -14.32 -11.48
N THR A 175 7.25 -13.83 -12.40
CA THR A 175 7.00 -12.38 -12.49
C THR A 175 6.33 -11.83 -11.24
N MET A 176 5.57 -12.67 -10.53
CA MET A 176 4.89 -12.33 -9.28
C MET A 176 5.84 -12.27 -8.08
N GLU A 177 7.06 -12.81 -8.16
CA GLU A 177 8.05 -12.70 -7.08
C GLU A 177 8.41 -11.24 -6.79
N ARG A 178 8.25 -10.39 -7.81
CA ARG A 178 8.49 -8.96 -7.72
C ARG A 178 7.41 -8.19 -6.98
N LEU A 179 6.20 -8.74 -6.80
CA LEU A 179 5.08 -8.01 -6.22
C LEU A 179 4.79 -8.50 -4.80
N THR A 180 5.11 -7.68 -3.80
CA THR A 180 4.91 -7.98 -2.37
C THR A 180 3.84 -7.09 -1.76
N PHE A 181 3.09 -7.65 -0.81
CA PHE A 181 2.01 -6.94 -0.13
C PHE A 181 2.27 -6.78 1.36
N CYS A 182 1.78 -5.69 1.93
CA CYS A 182 1.69 -5.49 3.36
C CYS A 182 0.29 -4.96 3.71
N LEU A 183 -0.38 -5.61 4.66
CA LEU A 183 -1.69 -5.18 5.16
C LEU A 183 -1.55 -4.64 6.58
N LEU A 184 -2.03 -3.42 6.81
CA LEU A 184 -1.98 -2.76 8.11
C LEU A 184 -3.41 -2.53 8.62
N GLY A 185 -3.64 -2.85 9.89
CA GLY A 185 -4.95 -2.68 10.53
C GLY A 185 -4.88 -2.67 12.05
N ALA A 186 -6.04 -2.63 12.66
CA ALA A 186 -6.29 -2.74 14.08
C ALA A 186 -7.12 -3.99 14.37
N ALA A 187 -6.69 -4.76 15.37
CA ALA A 187 -7.47 -5.86 15.92
C ALA A 187 -8.59 -5.33 16.82
#